data_AF-A0A0B7MXP9-F1
#
_entry.id   AF-A0A0B7MXP9-F1
#
_cell.length_a   1.000
_cell.length_b   1.000
_cell.length_c   1.000
_cell.angle_alpha   90.00
_cell.angle_beta   90.00
_cell.angle_gamma   90.00
#
_symmetry.space_group_name_H-M   'P 1'
#
loop_
_entity.id
_entity.type
_entity.pdbx_description
1 polymer ?
#
loop_
_entity_poly.entity_id
_entity_poly.type
_entity_poly.pdbx_seq_one_letter_code
_entity_poly.pdbx_strand_id
1 'polypeptide(L)'
;MLFWFAKEIFGDDIGKYDNIVNTLQYVCTQSRQQFLKARNALVEDVESGNTRKRTAKMLDDGILFVDQICKKHSLSVEPSATAIPSSTPSSSSVSSPTSSTSHDVLPTIQHENATWLFVDVWRKHLGNAMDWNLCFEIGKDRLRIQGWGLARLDF
;
A
#
# COMPACT_ATOMS: atom_id res chain seq x y z
N MET A 1 6.00 8.25 40.90
CA MET A 1 5.28 9.45 40.40
C MET A 1 5.66 9.79 38.96
N LEU A 2 6.93 9.89 38.59
CA LEU A 2 7.37 10.24 37.22
C LEU A 2 6.87 9.28 36.12
N PHE A 3 6.78 7.97 36.39
CA PHE A 3 6.29 6.98 35.42
C PHE A 3 4.84 7.25 34.96
N TRP A 4 3.98 7.72 35.86
CA TRP A 4 2.58 7.99 35.53
C TRP A 4 2.44 9.20 34.62
N PHE A 5 3.19 10.29 34.88
CA PHE A 5 3.27 11.45 33.99
C PHE A 5 3.83 11.09 32.62
N ALA A 6 4.88 10.26 32.55
CA ALA A 6 5.41 9.79 31.28
C ALA A 6 4.35 8.98 30.51
N LYS A 7 3.58 8.13 31.19
CA LYS A 7 2.51 7.35 30.57
C LYS A 7 1.34 8.23 30.10
N GLU A 8 0.98 9.26 30.84
CA GLU A 8 -0.09 10.19 30.47
C GLU A 8 0.31 11.06 29.28
N ILE A 9 1.56 11.54 29.24
CA ILE A 9 2.05 12.40 28.15
C ILE A 9 2.33 11.60 26.87
N PHE A 10 2.96 10.43 26.99
CA PHE A 10 3.43 9.67 25.82
C PHE A 10 2.56 8.45 25.47
N GLY A 11 1.63 8.03 26.32
CA GLY A 11 0.85 6.80 26.13
C GLY A 11 0.05 6.81 24.83
N ASP A 12 -0.59 7.94 24.51
CA ASP A 12 -1.37 8.09 23.29
C ASP A 12 -0.48 8.08 22.03
N ASP A 13 0.69 8.69 22.10
CA ASP A 13 1.64 8.75 20.99
C ASP A 13 2.30 7.38 20.73
N ILE A 14 2.63 6.64 21.79
CA ILE A 14 3.10 5.26 21.70
C ILE A 14 2.02 4.39 21.05
N GLY A 15 0.77 4.50 21.48
CA GLY A 15 -0.34 3.73 20.91
C GLY A 15 -0.58 4.03 19.42
N LYS A 16 -0.48 5.30 19.01
CA LYS A 16 -0.56 5.69 17.59
C LYS A 16 0.61 5.12 16.79
N TYR A 17 1.82 5.19 17.32
CA TYR A 17 3.00 4.66 16.67
C TYR A 17 2.92 3.14 16.47
N ASP A 18 2.50 2.40 17.51
CA ASP A 18 2.29 0.95 17.45
C ASP A 18 1.25 0.59 16.37
N ASN A 19 0.15 1.35 16.29
CA ASN A 19 -0.85 1.15 15.24
C ASN A 19 -0.27 1.36 13.83
N ILE A 20 0.55 2.40 13.63
CA ILE A 20 1.21 2.66 12.35
C ILE A 20 2.15 1.51 11.98
N VAL A 21 2.96 1.02 12.92
CA VAL A 21 3.89 -0.09 12.72
C VAL A 21 3.12 -1.37 12.36
N ASN A 22 2.05 -1.69 13.09
CA ASN A 22 1.19 -2.84 12.82
C ASN A 22 0.54 -2.76 11.43
N THR A 23 0.03 -1.58 11.07
CA THR A 23 -0.56 -1.34 9.74
C THR A 23 0.47 -1.53 8.64
N LEU A 24 1.68 -0.98 8.81
CA LEU A 24 2.76 -1.13 7.83
C LEU A 24 3.20 -2.59 7.69
N GLN A 25 3.30 -3.33 8.80
CA GLN A 25 3.60 -4.75 8.79
C GLN A 25 2.54 -5.54 8.00
N TYR A 26 1.26 -5.28 8.26
CA TYR A 26 0.16 -5.90 7.53
C TYR A 26 0.24 -5.65 6.02
N VAL A 27 0.43 -4.39 5.62
CA VAL A 27 0.55 -4.01 4.20
C VAL A 27 1.73 -4.71 3.53
N CYS A 28 2.88 -4.77 4.20
CA CYS A 28 4.06 -5.46 3.66
C CYS A 28 3.81 -6.96 3.49
N THR A 29 3.23 -7.62 4.49
CA THR A 29 2.89 -9.06 4.42
C THR A 29 1.93 -9.34 3.27
N GLN A 30 0.86 -8.56 3.15
CA GLN A 30 -0.12 -8.73 2.07
C GLN A 30 0.50 -8.49 0.69
N SER A 31 1.27 -7.43 0.53
CA SER A 31 1.92 -7.09 -0.74
C SER A 31 2.87 -8.20 -1.19
N ARG A 32 3.68 -8.72 -0.26
CA ARG A 32 4.58 -9.84 -0.52
C ARG A 32 3.83 -11.10 -0.94
N GLN A 33 2.73 -11.43 -0.26
CA GLN A 33 1.88 -12.57 -0.63
C GLN A 33 1.28 -12.42 -2.03
N GLN A 34 0.82 -11.22 -2.39
CA GLN A 34 0.27 -10.96 -3.73
C GLN A 34 1.33 -11.07 -4.82
N PHE A 35 2.56 -10.57 -4.61
CA PHE A 35 3.65 -10.76 -5.57
C PHE A 35 3.99 -12.24 -5.75
N LEU A 36 4.04 -13.03 -4.67
CA LEU A 36 4.28 -14.47 -4.74
C LEU A 36 3.16 -15.20 -5.49
N LYS A 37 1.89 -14.87 -5.20
CA LYS A 37 0.74 -15.43 -5.89
C LYS A 37 0.77 -15.10 -7.39
N ALA A 38 1.02 -13.84 -7.75
CA ALA A 38 1.15 -13.41 -9.13
C ALA A 38 2.31 -14.12 -9.85
N ARG A 39 3.43 -14.35 -9.16
CA ARG A 39 4.59 -15.07 -9.73
C ARG A 39 4.25 -16.53 -10.02
N ASN A 40 3.50 -17.18 -9.13
CA ASN A 40 3.06 -18.56 -9.33
C ASN A 40 2.05 -18.66 -10.50
N ALA A 41 1.05 -17.77 -10.55
CA ALA A 41 0.10 -17.71 -11.66
C ALA A 41 0.79 -17.48 -13.02
N LEU A 42 1.81 -16.61 -13.05
CA LEU A 42 2.60 -16.35 -14.26
C LEU A 42 3.28 -17.60 -14.83
N VAL A 43 3.65 -18.56 -13.98
CA VAL A 43 4.28 -19.81 -14.42
C VAL A 43 3.29 -20.68 -15.20
N GLU A 44 2.01 -20.64 -14.79
CA GLU A 44 0.91 -21.42 -15.37
C GLU A 44 0.35 -20.76 -16.63
N ASP A 45 0.15 -19.43 -16.61
CA ASP A 45 -0.63 -18.73 -17.63
C ASP A 45 0.17 -18.28 -18.86
N VAL A 46 1.50 -18.20 -18.78
CA VAL A 46 2.33 -17.60 -19.85
C VAL A 46 3.22 -18.61 -20.54
N GLU A 47 2.81 -19.03 -21.74
CA GLU A 47 3.58 -19.95 -22.58
C GLU A 47 4.94 -19.36 -23.01
N SER A 48 4.97 -18.07 -23.39
CA SER A 48 6.19 -17.39 -23.84
C SER A 48 7.24 -17.29 -22.75
N GLY A 49 8.34 -18.02 -22.89
CA GLY A 49 9.44 -18.04 -21.92
C GLY A 49 10.07 -16.67 -21.68
N ASN A 50 10.20 -15.83 -22.71
CA ASN A 50 10.84 -14.51 -22.59
C ASN A 50 9.96 -13.49 -21.86
N THR A 51 8.65 -13.46 -22.16
CA THR A 51 7.71 -12.58 -21.45
C THR A 51 7.59 -13.00 -19.98
N ARG A 52 7.46 -14.30 -19.72
CA ARG A 52 7.44 -14.86 -18.36
C ARG A 52 8.68 -14.51 -17.55
N LYS A 53 9.89 -14.67 -18.11
CA LYS A 53 11.14 -14.28 -17.42
C LYS A 53 11.19 -12.80 -17.05
N ARG A 54 10.78 -11.91 -17.96
CA ARG A 54 10.77 -10.46 -17.70
C ARG A 54 9.77 -10.10 -16.60
N THR A 55 8.56 -10.63 -16.66
CA THR A 55 7.53 -10.35 -15.65
C THR A 55 7.89 -10.96 -14.30
N ALA A 56 8.46 -12.18 -14.26
CA ALA A 56 8.93 -12.80 -13.03
C ALA A 56 9.99 -11.94 -12.33
N LYS A 57 10.95 -11.40 -13.09
CA LYS A 57 11.96 -10.48 -12.56
C LYS A 57 11.34 -9.24 -11.93
N MET A 58 10.34 -8.62 -12.57
CA MET A 58 9.64 -7.44 -12.01
C MET A 58 8.92 -7.77 -10.69
N LEU A 59 8.35 -8.97 -10.58
CA LEU A 59 7.71 -9.43 -9.35
C LEU A 59 8.74 -9.68 -8.24
N ASP A 60 9.88 -10.29 -8.57
CA ASP A 60 10.98 -10.51 -7.63
C ASP A 60 11.58 -9.17 -7.15
N ASP A 61 11.73 -8.18 -8.05
CA ASP A 61 12.17 -6.83 -7.71
C ASP A 61 11.15 -6.15 -6.74
N GLY A 62 9.85 -6.37 -6.95
CA GLY A 62 8.79 -5.91 -6.04
C GLY A 62 8.86 -6.54 -4.66
N ILE A 63 9.12 -7.85 -4.58
CA ILE A 63 9.34 -8.56 -3.30
C ILE A 63 10.56 -7.99 -2.58
N LEU A 64 11.67 -7.81 -3.28
CA LEU A 64 12.90 -7.26 -2.72
C LEU A 64 12.67 -5.84 -2.16
N PHE A 65 11.89 -5.02 -2.86
CA PHE A 65 11.52 -3.69 -2.38
C PHE A 65 10.71 -3.75 -1.07
N VAL A 66 9.70 -4.62 -0.98
CA VAL A 66 8.92 -4.83 0.25
C VAL A 66 9.81 -5.31 1.41
N ASP A 67 10.73 -6.25 1.14
CA ASP A 67 11.65 -6.76 2.14
C ASP A 67 12.60 -5.66 2.66
N GLN A 68 13.04 -4.74 1.80
CA GLN A 68 13.84 -3.56 2.20
C GLN A 68 13.05 -2.61 3.11
N ILE A 69 11.77 -2.37 2.83
CA ILE A 69 10.89 -1.56 3.70
C ILE A 69 10.77 -2.23 5.07
N CYS A 70 10.48 -3.53 5.10
CA CYS A 70 10.39 -4.28 6.35
C CYS A 70 11.67 -4.17 7.17
N LYS A 71 12.82 -4.38 6.53
CA LYS A 71 14.14 -4.27 7.17
C LYS A 71 14.39 -2.86 7.71
N LYS A 72 14.08 -1.82 6.94
CA LYS A 72 14.26 -0.41 7.35
C LYS A 72 13.43 -0.06 8.59
N HIS A 73 12.25 -0.65 8.72
CA HIS A 73 11.33 -0.42 9.83
C HIS A 73 11.41 -1.47 10.94
N SER A 74 12.41 -2.36 10.92
CA SER A 74 12.59 -3.46 11.88
C SER A 74 11.34 -4.35 12.02
N LEU A 75 10.58 -4.52 10.95
CA LEU A 75 9.39 -5.36 10.93
C LEU A 75 9.82 -6.82 10.84
N SER A 76 9.36 -7.64 11.77
CA SER A 76 9.53 -9.09 11.69
C SER A 76 8.60 -9.64 10.61
N VAL A 77 9.15 -9.96 9.45
CA VAL A 77 8.46 -10.77 8.44
C VAL A 77 8.68 -12.23 8.79
N GLU A 78 8.16 -12.65 9.94
CA GLU A 78 7.95 -14.07 10.18
C GLU A 78 6.99 -14.54 9.07
N PRO A 79 7.36 -15.54 8.27
CA PRO A 79 6.41 -16.15 7.35
C PRO A 79 5.33 -16.75 8.23
N SER A 80 4.24 -16.01 8.44
CA SER A 80 3.08 -16.50 9.19
C SER A 80 2.75 -17.85 8.58
N ALA A 81 3.09 -18.90 9.33
CA ALA A 81 2.73 -20.25 8.99
C ALA A 81 1.22 -20.24 9.08
N THR A 82 0.57 -20.02 7.93
CA THR A 82 -0.86 -20.20 7.78
C THR A 82 -1.11 -21.61 8.22
N ALA A 83 -1.60 -21.77 9.45
CA ALA A 83 -2.09 -23.03 9.98
C ALA A 83 -3.28 -23.40 9.10
N ILE A 84 -3.01 -24.18 8.06
CA ILE A 84 -4.03 -24.79 7.22
C ILE A 84 -4.81 -25.73 8.14
N PRO A 85 -6.11 -25.53 8.40
CA PRO A 85 -6.91 -26.55 9.05
C PRO A 85 -6.91 -27.78 8.14
N SER A 86 -6.31 -28.86 8.63
CA SER A 86 -6.26 -30.15 7.96
C SER A 86 -7.64 -30.80 8.04
N SER A 87 -8.47 -30.61 7.02
CA SER A 87 -9.74 -31.33 6.85
C SER A 87 -9.56 -32.48 5.86
N THR A 88 -9.74 -33.69 6.41
CA THR A 88 -9.73 -35.01 5.76
C THR A 88 -10.70 -35.09 4.57
N PRO A 89 -10.36 -35.80 3.46
CA PRO A 89 -11.23 -35.92 2.31
C PRO A 89 -12.24 -37.07 2.46
N SER A 90 -13.47 -36.86 2.00
CA SER A 90 -14.43 -37.93 1.70
C SER A 90 -15.23 -37.57 0.44
N SER A 91 -14.89 -38.31 -0.63
CA SER A 91 -15.65 -38.76 -1.79
C SER A 91 -16.74 -37.88 -2.44
N SER A 92 -16.44 -37.51 -3.70
CA SER A 92 -17.27 -37.53 -4.91
C SER A 92 -18.64 -36.84 -4.92
N SER A 93 -18.80 -35.79 -5.76
CA SER A 93 -19.53 -35.84 -7.05
C SER A 93 -19.91 -34.45 -7.60
N VAL A 94 -19.55 -34.22 -8.88
CA VAL A 94 -20.31 -33.53 -9.95
C VAL A 94 -20.84 -32.08 -9.76
N SER A 95 -20.36 -31.21 -10.66
CA SER A 95 -20.97 -29.98 -11.24
C SER A 95 -21.06 -28.67 -10.44
N SER A 96 -20.25 -27.68 -10.85
CA SER A 96 -20.68 -26.40 -11.48
C SER A 96 -19.56 -25.34 -11.39
N PRO A 97 -19.31 -24.52 -12.43
CA PRO A 97 -18.34 -23.44 -12.37
C PRO A 97 -18.97 -22.23 -11.65
N THR A 98 -18.90 -22.21 -10.32
CA THR A 98 -19.12 -20.96 -9.57
C THR A 98 -17.84 -20.15 -9.59
N SER A 99 -17.86 -19.07 -10.37
CA SER A 99 -16.89 -17.98 -10.35
C SER A 99 -16.66 -17.49 -8.92
N SER A 100 -15.56 -17.92 -8.32
CA SER A 100 -15.10 -17.39 -7.04
C SER A 100 -14.55 -15.98 -7.29
N THR A 101 -15.43 -14.99 -7.18
CA THR A 101 -15.06 -13.57 -7.17
C THR A 101 -14.24 -13.32 -5.91
N SER A 102 -12.92 -13.46 -6.05
CA SER A 102 -11.92 -12.97 -5.11
C SER A 102 -12.09 -11.45 -5.04
N HIS A 103 -12.88 -10.97 -4.08
CA HIS A 103 -12.99 -9.56 -3.76
C HIS A 103 -11.68 -9.10 -3.14
N ASP A 104 -10.70 -8.81 -4.00
CA ASP A 104 -9.45 -8.13 -3.70
C ASP A 104 -9.77 -6.65 -3.45
N VAL A 105 -10.44 -6.38 -2.33
CA VAL A 105 -10.77 -5.02 -1.91
C VAL A 105 -9.55 -4.49 -1.18
N LEU A 106 -8.58 -4.02 -1.96
CA LEU A 106 -7.59 -3.08 -1.43
C LEU A 106 -8.36 -1.88 -0.86
N PRO A 107 -8.07 -1.42 0.36
CA PRO A 107 -8.70 -0.22 0.89
C PRO A 107 -8.37 0.94 -0.04
N THR A 108 -9.37 1.40 -0.80
CA THR A 108 -9.27 2.64 -1.56
C THR A 108 -9.13 3.73 -0.51
N ILE A 109 -7.92 4.26 -0.34
CA ILE A 109 -7.70 5.47 0.46
C ILE A 109 -8.48 6.57 -0.26
N GLN A 110 -9.70 6.83 0.22
CA GLN A 110 -10.47 7.99 -0.19
C GLN A 110 -9.75 9.21 0.39
N HIS A 111 -8.79 9.75 -0.35
CA HIS A 111 -8.31 11.08 -0.06
C HIS A 111 -9.48 12.04 -0.31
N GLU A 112 -10.06 12.58 0.77
CA GLU A 112 -11.14 13.59 0.70
C GLU A 112 -10.74 14.83 -0.13
N ASN A 113 -9.45 15.00 -0.42
CA ASN A 113 -8.88 16.04 -1.26
C ASN A 113 -8.18 15.50 -2.52
N ALA A 114 -8.67 14.41 -3.13
CA ALA A 114 -8.21 13.91 -4.43
C ALA A 114 -8.68 14.76 -5.63
N THR A 115 -9.08 16.01 -5.39
CA THR A 115 -9.36 16.97 -6.46
C THR A 115 -8.03 17.47 -7.01
N TRP A 116 -7.54 16.79 -8.06
CA TRP A 116 -6.44 17.22 -8.94
C TRP A 116 -6.65 18.60 -9.60
N LEU A 117 -7.74 19.31 -9.24
CA LEU A 117 -8.08 20.66 -9.66
C LEU A 117 -6.91 21.63 -9.55
N PHE A 118 -6.05 21.50 -8.52
CA PHE A 118 -4.86 22.32 -8.40
C PHE A 118 -3.87 22.12 -9.57
N VAL A 119 -3.61 20.87 -9.95
CA VAL A 119 -2.74 20.50 -11.07
C VAL A 119 -3.35 20.98 -12.39
N ASP A 120 -4.66 20.87 -12.54
CA ASP A 120 -5.36 21.32 -13.76
C ASP A 120 -5.36 22.85 -13.90
N VAL A 121 -5.57 23.61 -12.81
CA VAL A 121 -5.49 25.08 -12.81
C VAL A 121 -4.09 25.54 -13.19
N TRP A 122 -3.06 24.88 -12.67
CA TRP A 122 -1.68 25.21 -13.00
C TRP A 122 -1.27 24.82 -14.40
N ARG A 123 -1.68 23.65 -14.88
CA ARG A 123 -1.49 23.25 -16.27
C ARG A 123 -2.11 24.27 -17.22
N LYS A 124 -3.28 24.82 -16.87
CA LYS A 124 -3.95 25.85 -17.67
C LYS A 124 -3.19 27.18 -17.70
N HIS A 125 -2.52 27.56 -16.62
CA HIS A 125 -1.80 28.84 -16.52
C HIS A 125 -0.37 28.79 -17.09
N LEU A 126 0.34 27.67 -16.89
CA LEU A 126 1.76 27.53 -17.25
C LEU A 126 1.98 26.72 -18.54
N GLY A 127 0.95 26.03 -19.04
CA GLY A 127 1.03 25.24 -20.26
C GLY A 127 2.08 24.12 -20.16
N ASN A 128 2.85 23.93 -21.23
CA ASN A 128 3.89 22.88 -21.33
C ASN A 128 5.18 23.21 -20.57
N ALA A 129 5.34 24.43 -20.06
CA ALA A 129 6.52 24.86 -19.31
C ALA A 129 6.39 24.60 -17.80
N MET A 130 5.58 23.61 -17.42
CA MET A 130 5.29 23.31 -16.02
C MET A 130 6.48 22.62 -15.35
N ASP A 131 7.02 23.26 -14.30
CA ASP A 131 8.02 22.64 -13.43
C ASP A 131 7.32 21.73 -12.42
N TRP A 132 7.40 20.42 -12.67
CA TRP A 132 6.78 19.40 -11.82
C TRP A 132 7.38 19.34 -10.41
N ASN A 133 8.65 19.69 -10.24
CA ASN A 133 9.30 19.67 -8.92
C ASN A 133 8.79 20.83 -8.06
N LEU A 134 8.73 22.04 -8.64
CA LEU A 134 8.12 23.18 -7.97
C LEU A 134 6.64 22.90 -7.67
N CYS A 135 5.97 22.21 -8.60
CA CYS A 135 4.57 21.87 -8.41
C CYS A 135 4.33 20.97 -7.19
N PHE A 136 5.16 19.95 -7.06
CA PHE A 136 5.11 19.01 -5.95
C PHE A 136 5.42 19.68 -4.61
N GLU A 137 6.45 20.54 -4.54
CA GLU A 137 6.82 21.24 -3.30
C GLU A 137 5.72 22.18 -2.80
N ILE A 138 5.08 22.96 -3.67
CA ILE A 138 3.96 23.83 -3.28
C ILE A 138 2.72 22.99 -2.88
N GLY A 139 2.47 21.86 -3.56
CA GLY A 139 1.39 20.94 -3.21
C GLY A 139 1.55 20.36 -1.80
N LYS A 140 2.79 20.02 -1.41
CA LYS A 140 3.11 19.55 -0.06
C LYS A 140 2.79 20.59 1.01
N ASP A 141 3.11 21.86 0.76
CA ASP A 141 2.85 22.94 1.72
C ASP A 141 1.36 23.30 1.82
N ARG A 142 0.61 23.29 0.70
CA ARG A 142 -0.84 23.55 0.73
C ARG A 142 -1.63 22.50 1.51
N LEU A 143 -1.23 21.23 1.47
CA LEU A 143 -1.88 20.17 2.27
C LEU A 143 -1.60 20.30 3.76
N ARG A 144 -0.54 21.02 4.17
CA ARG A 144 -0.28 21.38 5.58
C ARG A 144 -1.16 22.54 6.06
N ILE A 145 -1.52 23.47 5.17
CA ILE A 145 -2.18 24.73 5.54
C ILE A 145 -3.70 24.59 5.65
N GLN A 146 -4.34 23.51 5.16
CA GLN A 146 -5.78 23.30 5.38
C GLN A 146 -6.17 23.00 6.85
N GLY A 147 -5.19 22.87 7.77
CA GLY A 147 -5.44 22.94 9.21
C GLY A 147 -5.61 24.37 9.76
N TRP A 148 -5.33 25.42 8.98
CA TRP A 148 -5.39 26.83 9.39
C TRP A 148 -5.95 27.69 8.26
N GLY A 149 -7.26 27.94 8.30
CA GLY A 149 -7.92 29.13 7.76
C GLY A 149 -7.60 29.55 6.33
N LEU A 150 -8.57 29.34 5.43
CA LEU A 150 -8.69 30.00 4.12
C LEU A 150 -8.31 31.50 4.16
N ALA A 151 -7.06 31.81 3.84
CA ALA A 151 -6.67 33.15 3.42
C ALA A 151 -6.83 33.25 1.90
N ARG A 152 -7.91 33.92 1.54
CA ARG A 152 -8.29 34.48 0.23
C ARG A 152 -7.05 34.99 -0.52
N LEU A 153 -6.78 34.45 -1.70
CA LEU A 153 -5.94 35.11 -2.71
C LEU A 153 -6.88 35.63 -3.78
N ASP A 154 -7.17 36.93 -3.72
CA ASP A 154 -7.71 37.68 -4.83
C ASP A 154 -6.56 37.89 -5.83
N PHE A 155 -6.73 37.35 -7.04
CA PHE A 155 -5.95 37.66 -8.24
C PHE A 155 -6.93 38.02 -9.36
#